data_AF-A0AAD7C529-F1
#
_entry.id   AF-A0AAD7C529-F1
#
_cell.length_a   1.000
_cell.length_b   1.000
_cell.length_c   1.000
_cell.angle_alpha   90.00
_cell.angle_beta   90.00
_cell.angle_gamma   90.00
#
_symmetry.space_group_name_H-M   'P 1'
#
loop_
_entity.id
_entity.type
_entity.pdbx_description
1 polymer ?
#
loop_
_entity_poly.entity_id
_entity_poly.type
_entity_poly.pdbx_seq_one_letter_code
_entity_poly.pdbx_strand_id
1 'polypeptide(L)'
;MPSTDSSSSQESSLAASPPTSHQPLSTAPETRAQRKKRLEDQRCGIVNRMRETVESVDDPYEREALRAPFRIQLAQFDESLTKEDQDALAPTREDRQAMEAQLIAFGFDV
;
A
#
# COMPACT_ATOMS: atom_id res chain seq x y z
N MET A 1 -69.26 6.78 -36.45
CA MET A 1 -69.08 5.31 -36.36
C MET A 1 -68.35 4.87 -37.63
N PRO A 2 -67.31 4.00 -37.62
CA PRO A 2 -66.63 3.27 -36.55
C PRO A 2 -65.12 3.62 -36.39
N SER A 3 -64.54 3.11 -35.29
CA SER A 3 -63.11 3.05 -34.92
C SER A 3 -62.30 2.09 -35.79
N THR A 4 -60.98 2.24 -35.76
CA THR A 4 -59.91 1.21 -35.66
C THR A 4 -58.61 1.79 -36.25
N ASP A 5 -57.39 1.46 -35.85
CA ASP A 5 -56.81 0.62 -34.80
C ASP A 5 -55.28 0.68 -34.99
N SER A 6 -54.53 0.21 -33.98
CA SER A 6 -53.12 -0.21 -34.06
C SER A 6 -52.05 0.88 -34.19
N SER A 7 -51.33 1.26 -33.13
CA SER A 7 -50.38 0.47 -32.33
C SER A 7 -49.49 -0.45 -33.15
N SER A 8 -48.21 -0.10 -33.29
CA SER A 8 -47.16 -0.90 -32.64
C SER A 8 -45.76 -0.37 -32.93
N SER A 9 -45.01 -0.35 -31.84
CA SER A 9 -43.59 -0.14 -31.68
C SER A 9 -42.71 -1.08 -32.50
N GLN A 10 -41.44 -0.66 -32.61
CA GLN A 10 -40.17 -1.39 -32.81
C GLN A 10 -39.41 -0.70 -33.95
N GLU A 11 -38.19 -0.16 -33.79
CA GLU A 11 -36.98 -0.79 -33.29
C GLU A 11 -36.23 0.19 -32.35
N SER A 12 -35.86 -0.21 -31.13
CA SER A 12 -34.64 -0.98 -30.83
C SER A 12 -33.36 -0.40 -31.44
N SER A 13 -32.78 0.55 -30.73
CA SER A 13 -31.33 0.61 -30.58
C SER A 13 -31.05 1.02 -29.13
N LEU A 14 -31.44 0.16 -28.19
CA LEU A 14 -30.75 0.13 -26.90
C LEU A 14 -29.31 -0.25 -27.25
N ALA A 15 -28.47 0.78 -27.41
CA ALA A 15 -27.04 0.62 -27.36
C ALA A 15 -26.75 -0.21 -26.11
N ALA A 16 -26.32 -1.44 -26.30
CA ALA A 16 -25.86 -2.28 -25.22
C ALA A 16 -24.72 -1.51 -24.56
N SER A 17 -24.99 -0.89 -23.41
CA SER A 17 -23.94 -0.43 -22.52
C SER A 17 -22.97 -1.61 -22.37
N PRO A 18 -21.65 -1.40 -22.51
CA PRO A 18 -20.70 -2.47 -22.22
C PRO A 18 -21.05 -2.99 -20.82
N PRO A 19 -20.92 -4.30 -20.56
CA PRO A 19 -21.09 -4.79 -19.22
C PRO A 19 -20.18 -3.92 -18.35
N THR A 20 -20.78 -3.10 -17.49
CA THR A 20 -20.05 -2.50 -16.39
C THR A 20 -19.50 -3.70 -15.68
N SER A 21 -18.20 -3.94 -15.90
CA SER A 21 -17.43 -4.89 -15.13
C SER A 21 -17.41 -4.28 -13.74
N HIS A 22 -18.53 -4.45 -13.03
CA HIS A 22 -18.51 -4.63 -11.61
C HIS A 22 -17.70 -5.91 -11.45
N GLN A 23 -16.38 -5.79 -11.54
CA GLN A 23 -15.53 -6.62 -10.73
C GLN A 23 -16.21 -6.56 -9.36
N PRO A 24 -16.74 -7.67 -8.84
CA PRO A 24 -16.97 -7.69 -7.43
C PRO A 24 -15.58 -7.41 -6.87
N LEU A 25 -15.37 -6.20 -6.35
CA LEU A 25 -14.29 -5.94 -5.44
C LEU A 25 -14.65 -6.80 -4.24
N SER A 26 -14.41 -8.10 -4.37
CA SER A 26 -14.34 -9.02 -3.26
C SER A 26 -13.15 -8.47 -2.50
N THR A 27 -13.42 -7.54 -1.60
CA THR A 27 -12.47 -7.06 -0.62
C THR A 27 -12.28 -8.22 0.34
N ALA A 28 -11.62 -9.27 -0.16
CA ALA A 28 -11.02 -10.27 0.67
C ALA A 28 -10.18 -9.50 1.70
N PRO A 29 -10.32 -9.82 2.99
CA PRO A 29 -9.55 -9.14 4.02
C PRO A 29 -8.07 -9.24 3.65
N GLU A 30 -7.39 -8.09 3.65
CA GLU A 30 -5.98 -8.00 3.28
C GLU A 30 -5.17 -8.98 4.12
N THR A 31 -4.42 -9.87 3.45
CA THR A 31 -3.59 -10.87 4.13
C THR A 31 -2.50 -10.18 4.95
N ARG A 32 -1.98 -10.84 5.99
CA ARG A 32 -0.86 -10.31 6.79
C ARG A 32 0.33 -9.91 5.92
N ALA A 33 0.64 -10.69 4.89
CA ALA A 33 1.74 -10.41 3.96
C ALA A 33 1.49 -9.18 3.09
N GLN A 34 0.27 -9.00 2.58
CA GLN A 34 -0.11 -7.80 1.84
C GLN A 34 -0.05 -6.56 2.73
N ARG A 35 -0.57 -6.67 3.97
CA ARG A 35 -0.55 -5.59 4.96
C ARG A 35 0.88 -5.20 5.33
N LYS A 36 1.74 -6.18 5.64
CA LYS A 36 3.18 -5.98 5.88
C LYS A 36 3.81 -5.23 4.72
N LYS A 37 3.62 -5.71 3.49
CA LYS A 37 4.16 -5.07 2.28
C LYS A 37 3.67 -3.64 2.12
N ARG A 38 2.36 -3.37 2.30
CA ARG A 38 1.79 -2.02 2.20
C ARG A 38 2.42 -1.05 3.19
N LEU A 39 2.64 -1.49 4.43
CA LEU A 39 3.26 -0.70 5.49
C LEU A 39 4.75 -0.46 5.22
N GLU A 40 5.47 -1.49 4.76
CA GLU A 40 6.86 -1.37 4.31
C GLU A 40 6.99 -0.39 3.14
N ASP A 41 6.10 -0.47 2.15
CA ASP A 41 6.05 0.44 1.01
C ASP A 41 5.79 1.89 1.45
N GLN A 42 4.87 2.12 2.40
CA GLN A 42 4.59 3.44 2.97
C GLN A 42 5.82 4.01 3.71
N ARG A 43 6.45 3.20 4.58
CA ARG A 43 7.65 3.59 5.32
C ARG A 43 8.82 3.87 4.38
N CYS A 44 9.04 3.00 3.39
CA CYS A 44 10.03 3.19 2.33
C CYS A 44 9.74 4.45 1.52
N GLY A 45 8.49 4.78 1.24
CA GLY A 45 8.11 6.01 0.55
C GLY A 45 8.51 7.29 1.31
N ILE A 46 8.48 7.29 2.65
CA ILE A 46 8.98 8.41 3.47
C ILE A 46 10.50 8.47 3.37
N VAL A 47 11.19 7.33 3.51
CA VAL A 47 12.66 7.25 3.46
C VAL A 47 13.21 7.62 2.08
N ASN A 48 12.55 7.20 0.99
CA ASN A 48 12.96 7.53 -0.37
C ASN A 48 12.78 9.02 -0.66
N ARG A 49 11.65 9.62 -0.25
CA ARG A 49 11.46 11.08 -0.33
C ARG A 49 12.48 11.85 0.49
N MET A 50 12.80 11.36 1.69
CA MET A 50 13.89 11.92 2.50
C MET A 50 15.20 11.86 1.72
N ARG A 51 15.56 10.69 1.18
CA ARG A 51 16.78 10.48 0.41
C ARG A 51 16.86 11.47 -0.76
N GLU A 52 15.82 11.54 -1.60
CA GLU A 52 15.78 12.44 -2.76
C GLU A 52 15.93 13.91 -2.37
N THR A 53 15.23 14.34 -1.31
CA THR A 53 15.25 15.73 -0.84
C THR A 53 16.59 16.11 -0.19
N VAL A 54 17.20 15.17 0.53
CA VAL A 54 18.42 15.37 1.32
C VAL A 54 19.67 15.24 0.44
N GLU A 55 19.66 14.34 -0.54
CA GLU A 55 20.76 14.16 -1.51
C GLU A 55 20.87 15.34 -2.49
N SER A 56 19.78 16.07 -2.73
CA SER A 56 19.80 17.28 -3.58
C SER A 56 20.38 18.53 -2.89
N VAL A 57 20.77 18.44 -1.61
CA VAL A 57 21.23 19.58 -0.80
C VAL A 57 22.70 19.41 -0.45
N ASP A 58 23.53 20.33 -0.94
CA ASP A 58 24.97 20.33 -0.74
C ASP A 58 25.37 20.76 0.68
N ASP A 59 24.62 21.70 1.29
CA ASP A 59 24.91 22.22 2.62
C ASP A 59 24.58 21.19 3.73
N PRO A 60 25.54 20.85 4.60
CA PRO A 60 25.33 19.84 5.65
C PRO A 60 24.36 20.29 6.76
N TYR A 61 24.28 21.59 7.06
CA TYR A 61 23.36 22.14 8.06
C TYR A 61 21.92 22.15 7.54
N GLU A 62 21.70 22.58 6.29
CA GLU A 62 20.38 22.48 5.66
C GLU A 62 19.94 21.03 5.50
N ARG A 63 20.86 20.13 5.15
CA ARG A 63 20.61 18.70 5.08
C ARG A 63 20.12 18.12 6.40
N GLU A 64 20.74 18.47 7.53
CA GLU A 64 20.30 18.01 8.84
C GLU A 64 18.97 18.65 9.25
N ALA A 65 18.75 19.93 8.93
CA ALA A 65 17.47 20.60 9.15
C ALA A 65 16.33 19.93 8.38
N LEU A 66 16.59 19.43 7.17
CA LEU A 66 15.62 18.68 6.37
C LEU A 66 15.40 17.26 6.87
N ARG A 67 16.40 16.60 7.48
CA ARG A 67 16.23 15.26 8.09
C ARG A 67 15.26 15.28 9.27
N ALA A 68 15.29 16.33 10.08
CA ALA A 68 14.43 16.45 11.27
C ALA A 68 12.92 16.24 10.98
N PRO A 69 12.29 16.94 10.02
CA PRO A 69 10.87 16.71 9.71
C PRO A 69 10.59 15.30 9.15
N PHE A 70 11.51 14.68 8.40
CA PHE A 70 11.32 13.29 7.95
C PHE A 70 11.39 12.29 9.11
N ARG A 71 12.29 12.51 10.09
CA ARG A 71 12.32 11.69 11.32
C ARG A 71 11.02 11.80 12.09
N ILE A 72 10.45 13.01 12.19
CA ILE A 72 9.15 13.24 12.82
C ILE A 72 8.03 12.53 12.05
N GLN A 73 7.99 12.61 10.72
CA GLN A 73 7.01 11.88 9.91
C GLN A 73 7.14 10.36 10.07
N LEU A 74 8.35 9.83 10.16
CA LEU A 74 8.57 8.41 10.38
C LEU A 74 8.04 7.98 11.75
N ALA A 75 8.33 8.77 12.80
CA ALA A 75 7.81 8.51 14.14
C ALA A 75 6.28 8.58 14.20
N GLN A 76 5.68 9.58 13.55
CA GLN A 76 4.21 9.70 13.44
C GLN A 76 3.59 8.52 12.68
N PHE A 77 4.26 8.04 11.63
CA PHE A 77 3.84 6.83 10.93
C PHE A 77 3.87 5.63 11.88
N ASP A 78 5.00 5.39 12.55
CA ASP A 78 5.18 4.27 13.47
C ASP A 78 4.18 4.32 14.65
N GLU A 79 3.86 5.53 15.16
CA GLU A 79 2.83 5.74 16.20
C GLU A 79 1.39 5.51 15.68
N SER A 80 1.15 5.77 14.40
CA SER A 80 -0.17 5.56 13.78
C SER A 80 -0.47 4.08 13.49
N LEU A 81 0.53 3.21 13.58
CA LEU A 81 0.37 1.78 13.36
C LEU A 81 -0.51 1.16 14.44
N THR A 82 -1.50 0.37 14.01
CA THR A 82 -2.29 -0.44 14.95
C THR A 82 -1.44 -1.60 15.49
N LYS A 83 -1.89 -2.25 16.58
CA LYS A 83 -1.24 -3.47 17.09
C LYS A 83 -1.18 -4.58 16.02
N GLU A 84 -2.21 -4.70 15.20
CA GLU A 84 -2.25 -5.67 14.10
C GLU A 84 -1.22 -5.35 13.00
N ASP A 85 -0.98 -4.06 12.74
CA ASP A 85 0.05 -3.60 11.82
C ASP A 85 1.45 -3.86 12.37
N GLN A 86 1.65 -3.62 13.67
CA GLN A 86 2.89 -3.98 14.36
C GLN A 86 3.13 -5.49 14.36
N ASP A 87 2.11 -6.30 14.59
CA ASP A 87 2.19 -7.76 14.49
C ASP A 87 2.43 -8.23 13.03
N ALA A 88 1.93 -7.49 12.04
CA ALA A 88 2.21 -7.74 10.64
C ALA A 88 3.68 -7.43 10.27
N LEU A 89 4.23 -6.35 10.82
CA LEU A 89 5.63 -5.95 10.63
C LEU A 89 6.63 -6.74 11.49
N ALA A 90 6.18 -7.31 12.62
CA ALA A 90 7.03 -8.08 13.50
C ALA A 90 7.70 -9.23 12.71
N PRO A 91 9.03 -9.40 12.85
CA PRO A 91 9.75 -10.45 12.14
C PRO A 91 9.11 -11.78 12.51
N THR A 92 8.74 -12.55 11.49
CA THR A 92 8.17 -13.87 11.69
C THR A 92 9.20 -14.79 12.34
N ARG A 93 8.72 -15.92 12.88
CA ARG A 93 9.63 -16.95 13.42
C ARG A 93 10.61 -17.45 12.35
N GLU A 94 10.16 -17.53 11.10
CA GLU A 94 10.97 -17.87 9.95
C GLU A 94 11.99 -16.77 9.64
N ASP A 95 11.58 -15.49 9.67
CA ASP A 95 12.51 -14.36 9.50
C ASP A 95 13.61 -14.36 10.57
N ARG A 96 13.26 -14.67 11.82
CA ARG A 96 14.24 -14.81 12.91
C ARG A 96 15.19 -15.98 12.67
N GLN A 97 14.66 -17.15 12.29
CA GLN A 97 15.50 -18.32 11.98
C GLN A 97 16.42 -18.08 10.77
N ALA A 98 15.94 -17.37 9.75
CA ALA A 98 16.74 -16.99 8.59
C ALA A 98 17.83 -15.96 8.96
N MET A 99 17.55 -15.06 9.90
CA MET A 99 18.52 -14.11 10.43
C MET A 99 19.55 -14.80 11.35
N GLU A 100 19.13 -15.69 12.24
CA GLU A 100 20.00 -16.53 13.08
C GLU A 100 20.91 -17.40 12.22
N ALA A 101 20.37 -18.08 11.20
CA ALA A 101 21.16 -18.88 10.27
C ALA A 101 22.19 -18.03 9.50
N GLN A 102 21.82 -16.81 9.09
CA GLN A 102 22.77 -15.88 8.47
C GLN A 102 23.85 -15.42 9.45
N LEU A 103 23.50 -15.07 10.70
CA LEU A 103 24.46 -14.67 11.74
C LEU A 103 25.47 -15.77 12.03
N ILE A 104 25.00 -17.01 12.18
CA ILE A 104 25.85 -18.20 12.33
C ILE A 104 26.75 -18.36 11.09
N ALA A 105 26.23 -18.18 9.88
CA ALA A 105 27.01 -18.26 8.64
C ALA A 105 28.08 -17.16 8.53
N PHE A 106 27.85 -15.98 9.11
CA PHE A 106 28.82 -14.90 9.21
C PHE A 106 29.82 -15.06 10.39
N GLY A 107 29.68 -16.11 11.18
CA GLY A 107 30.59 -16.42 12.30
C GLY A 107 30.29 -15.63 13.58
N PHE A 108 29.09 -15.07 13.72
CA PHE A 108 28.62 -14.51 14.98
C PHE A 108 27.96 -15.62 15.82
N ASP A 109 28.37 -15.76 17.07
CA ASP A 109 27.72 -16.62 18.07
C ASP A 109 26.45 -15.89 18.58
N VAL A 110 25.29 -16.55 18.54
CA VAL A 110 23.96 -15.98 18.87
C VAL A 110 23.43 -16.54 20.19
#